data_AF-F0F2Z7-F1
#
_entry.id   AF-F0F2Z7-F1
#
_cell.length_a   1.000
_cell.length_b   1.000
_cell.length_c   1.000
_cell.angle_alpha   90.00
_cell.angle_beta   90.00
_cell.angle_gamma   90.00
#
_symmetry.space_group_name_H-M   'P 1'
#
loop_
_entity.id
_entity.type
_entity.pdbx_description
1 polymer ?
#
loop_
_entity_poly.entity_id
_entity_poly.type
_entity_poly.pdbx_seq_one_letter_code
_entity_poly.pdbx_strand_id
1 'polypeptide(L)'
;METRKYRKVMLSVWGIINISIIICFIFEFCNTEHYLMAEMYLKYFLLPLYLSFPLGTAAIFITILMLNFLFPNLSNFTGTNLILLFICYSVATVAFYFQWIYLFPKFFFKKNKQ
;
A
#
# COMPACT_ATOMS: atom_id res chain seq x y z
N MET A 1 15.34 20.13 12.94
CA MET A 1 14.71 19.33 14.02
C MET A 1 13.31 18.88 13.63
N GLU A 2 12.52 19.74 12.99
CA GLU A 2 11.14 19.46 12.54
C GLU A 2 11.02 18.29 11.56
N THR A 3 11.92 18.19 10.58
CA THR A 3 11.90 17.11 9.56
C THR A 3 12.07 15.72 10.19
N ARG A 4 12.90 15.61 11.23
CA ARG A 4 13.15 14.33 11.93
C ARG A 4 11.95 13.93 12.78
N LYS A 5 11.30 14.91 13.44
CA LYS A 5 10.06 14.69 14.19
C LYS A 5 8.93 14.28 13.26
N TYR A 6 8.75 14.97 12.13
CA TYR A 6 7.77 14.64 11.09
C TYR A 6 7.95 13.22 10.56
N ARG A 7 9.18 12.83 10.19
CA ARG A 7 9.46 11.46 9.71
C ARG A 7 9.09 10.39 10.73
N LYS A 8 9.41 10.62 12.01
CA LYS A 8 9.02 9.70 13.09
C LYS A 8 7.51 9.59 13.22
N VAL A 9 6.79 10.71 13.21
CA VAL A 9 5.32 10.72 13.28
C VAL A 9 4.72 9.97 12.11
N MET A 10 5.15 10.22 10.86
CA MET A 10 4.61 9.51 9.70
C MET A 10 4.95 8.02 9.69
N LEU A 11 6.14 7.63 10.18
CA LEU A 11 6.45 6.21 10.38
C LEU A 11 5.53 5.56 11.42
N SER A 12 5.26 6.23 12.53
CA SER A 12 4.35 5.74 13.56
C SER A 12 2.92 5.63 13.04
N VAL A 13 2.43 6.64 12.34
CA VAL A 13 1.10 6.63 11.71
C VAL A 13 0.99 5.48 10.71
N TRP A 14 2.01 5.30 9.86
CA TRP A 14 2.04 4.19 8.91
C TRP A 14 2.05 2.83 9.61
N GLY A 15 2.87 2.66 10.65
CA GLY A 15 2.92 1.44 11.45
C GLY A 15 1.57 1.10 12.08
N ILE A 16 0.88 2.08 12.67
CA ILE A 16 -0.46 1.89 13.24
C ILE A 16 -1.44 1.44 12.16
N ILE A 17 -1.45 2.10 11.00
CA ILE A 17 -2.32 1.72 9.88
C ILE A 17 -2.06 0.28 9.43
N ASN A 18 -0.78 -0.11 9.29
CA ASN A 18 -0.42 -1.48 8.89
C ASN A 18 -0.92 -2.51 9.90
N ILE A 19 -0.72 -2.25 11.19
CA ILE A 19 -1.18 -3.14 12.27
C ILE A 19 -2.70 -3.25 12.23
N SER A 20 -3.42 -2.14 12.11
CA SER A 20 -4.88 -2.14 11.99
C SER A 20 -5.36 -2.95 10.77
N ILE A 21 -4.72 -2.76 9.61
CA ILE A 21 -5.03 -3.52 8.39
C ILE A 21 -4.83 -5.01 8.60
N ILE A 22 -3.70 -5.42 9.18
CA ILE A 22 -3.39 -6.83 9.42
C ILE A 22 -4.40 -7.45 10.39
N ILE A 23 -4.75 -6.76 11.47
CA ILE A 23 -5.73 -7.25 12.45
C ILE A 23 -7.11 -7.41 11.79
N CYS A 24 -7.57 -6.40 11.05
CA CYS A 24 -8.85 -6.45 10.35
C CYS A 24 -8.85 -7.56 9.28
N PHE A 25 -7.75 -7.73 8.55
CA PHE A 25 -7.59 -8.79 7.55
C PHE A 25 -7.66 -10.18 8.17
N ILE A 26 -6.95 -10.42 9.28
CA ILE A 26 -7.00 -11.72 9.99
C ILE A 26 -8.41 -12.00 10.51
N PHE A 27 -9.05 -10.99 11.10
CA PHE A 27 -10.40 -11.13 11.65
C PHE A 27 -11.43 -11.45 10.58
N GLU A 28 -11.42 -10.70 9.46
CA GLU A 28 -12.30 -10.98 8.33
C GLU A 28 -11.94 -12.35 7.70
N PHE A 29 -10.66 -12.67 7.46
CA PHE A 29 -10.26 -13.97 6.88
C PHE A 29 -10.76 -15.18 7.68
N CYS A 30 -10.75 -15.11 9.01
CA CYS A 30 -11.25 -16.19 9.87
C CYS A 30 -12.79 -16.33 9.89
N ASN A 31 -13.53 -15.31 9.44
CA ASN A 31 -14.97 -15.19 9.67
C ASN A 31 -15.80 -15.09 8.37
N THR A 32 -15.16 -15.28 7.20
CA THR A 32 -15.74 -14.92 5.90
C THR A 32 -15.99 -16.12 5.00
N GLU A 33 -17.20 -16.20 4.42
CA GLU A 33 -17.54 -17.16 3.36
C GLU A 33 -16.89 -16.83 2.02
N HIS A 34 -16.74 -17.81 1.13
CA HIS A 34 -15.94 -17.72 -0.09
C HIS A 34 -16.27 -16.55 -1.03
N TYR A 35 -17.53 -16.07 -1.06
CA TYR A 35 -17.97 -14.95 -1.92
C TYR A 35 -17.60 -13.57 -1.36
N LEU A 36 -17.49 -13.43 -0.03
CA LEU A 36 -17.11 -12.19 0.65
C LEU A 36 -15.58 -12.00 0.68
N MET A 37 -14.79 -13.05 0.41
CA MET A 37 -13.33 -12.97 0.29
C MET A 37 -12.88 -12.00 -0.81
N ALA A 38 -13.62 -11.91 -1.93
CA ALA A 38 -13.29 -11.01 -3.03
C ALA A 38 -13.45 -9.53 -2.63
N GLU A 39 -14.53 -9.19 -1.91
CA GLU A 39 -14.77 -7.84 -1.39
C GLU A 39 -13.72 -7.45 -0.34
N MET A 40 -13.36 -8.40 0.52
CA MET A 40 -12.29 -8.25 1.50
C MET A 40 -10.97 -7.87 0.82
N TYR A 41 -10.55 -8.61 -0.21
CA TYR A 41 -9.32 -8.30 -0.96
C TYR A 41 -9.36 -6.91 -1.61
N LEU A 42 -10.51 -6.53 -2.16
CA LEU A 42 -10.70 -5.23 -2.81
C LEU A 42 -10.58 -4.07 -1.80
N LYS A 43 -11.17 -4.22 -0.62
CA LYS A 43 -11.11 -3.24 0.49
C LYS A 43 -9.68 -3.04 0.99
N TYR A 44 -8.94 -4.12 1.21
CA TYR A 44 -7.55 -4.04 1.68
C TYR A 44 -6.54 -3.66 0.59
N PHE A 45 -6.91 -3.79 -0.68
CA PHE A 45 -6.13 -3.29 -1.80
C PHE A 45 -6.31 -1.77 -2.01
N LEU A 46 -7.55 -1.27 -1.88
CA LEU A 46 -7.86 0.15 -2.10
C LEU A 46 -7.27 1.06 -1.01
N LEU A 47 -7.17 0.58 0.23
CA LEU A 47 -6.72 1.40 1.35
C LEU A 47 -5.23 1.82 1.25
N PRO A 48 -4.26 0.93 0.98
CA PRO A 48 -2.87 1.30 0.68
C PRO A 48 -2.76 2.20 -0.55
N LEU A 49 -3.58 1.96 -1.58
CA LEU A 49 -3.59 2.71 -2.83
C LEU A 49 -4.05 4.17 -2.61
N TYR A 50 -5.05 4.38 -1.76
CA TYR A 50 -5.50 5.70 -1.34
C TYR A 50 -4.43 6.43 -0.51
N LEU A 51 -3.84 5.74 0.47
CA LEU A 51 -2.86 6.35 1.37
C LEU A 51 -1.53 6.70 0.66
N SER A 52 -1.18 5.95 -0.38
CA SER A 52 0.02 6.16 -1.17
C SER A 52 -0.19 7.07 -2.40
N PHE A 53 -1.41 7.60 -2.62
CA PHE A 53 -1.69 8.51 -3.73
C PHE A 53 -0.90 9.82 -3.62
N PRO A 54 -0.33 10.37 -4.73
CA PRO A 54 -0.42 9.86 -6.11
C PRO A 54 0.63 8.82 -6.52
N LEU A 55 1.79 8.74 -5.85
CA LEU A 55 2.90 7.89 -6.31
C LEU A 55 2.57 6.40 -6.28
N GLY A 56 1.87 5.94 -5.26
CA GLY A 56 1.52 4.53 -5.12
C GLY A 56 0.46 4.08 -6.11
N THR A 57 -0.42 4.97 -6.55
CA THR A 57 -1.38 4.70 -7.62
C THR A 57 -0.66 4.44 -8.93
N ALA A 58 0.30 5.30 -9.29
CA ALA A 58 1.14 5.11 -10.47
C ALA A 58 2.00 3.85 -10.36
N ALA A 59 2.61 3.60 -9.19
CA ALA A 59 3.45 2.43 -8.96
C ALA A 59 2.67 1.12 -9.05
N ILE A 60 1.46 1.06 -8.48
CA ILE A 60 0.57 -0.11 -8.59
C ILE A 60 0.14 -0.32 -10.03
N PHE A 61 -0.26 0.73 -10.74
CA PHE A 61 -0.64 0.63 -12.15
C PHE A 61 0.49 0.03 -13.01
N ILE A 62 1.72 0.54 -12.85
CA ILE A 62 2.91 0.02 -13.53
C ILE A 62 3.15 -1.44 -13.14
N THR A 63 3.02 -1.78 -11.85
CA THR A 63 3.23 -3.14 -11.35
C THR A 63 2.25 -4.12 -11.95
N ILE A 64 0.95 -3.78 -11.99
CA ILE A 64 -0.09 -4.63 -12.60
C ILE A 64 0.19 -4.80 -14.10
N LEU A 65 0.55 -3.72 -14.79
CA LEU A 65 0.89 -3.77 -16.22
C LEU A 65 2.09 -4.68 -16.49
N MET A 66 3.15 -4.56 -15.68
CA MET A 66 4.34 -5.42 -15.78
C MET A 66 4.02 -6.89 -15.47
N LEU A 67 3.22 -7.16 -14.44
CA LEU A 67 2.84 -8.53 -14.08
C LEU A 67 2.00 -9.19 -15.17
N ASN A 68 1.03 -8.47 -15.76
CA ASN A 68 0.24 -8.98 -16.86
C ASN A 68 1.08 -9.24 -18.12
N PHE A 69 2.11 -8.42 -18.36
CA PHE A 69 3.02 -8.61 -19.49
C PHE A 69 3.97 -9.80 -19.28
N LEU A 70 4.55 -9.94 -18.09
CA LEU A 70 5.51 -11.00 -17.77
C LEU A 70 4.84 -12.36 -17.51
N PHE A 71 3.62 -12.34 -16.96
CA PHE A 71 2.86 -13.53 -16.57
C PHE A 71 1.40 -13.44 -17.05
N PRO A 72 1.15 -13.56 -18.37
CA PRO A 72 -0.20 -13.40 -18.93
C PRO A 72 -1.21 -14.45 -18.44
N ASN A 73 -0.74 -15.61 -17.97
CA ASN A 73 -1.57 -16.70 -17.46
C ASN A 73 -1.73 -16.69 -15.94
N LEU A 74 -1.22 -15.65 -15.25
CA LEU A 74 -1.21 -15.60 -13.79
C LEU A 74 -2.64 -15.69 -13.21
N SER A 75 -3.64 -15.11 -13.87
CA SER A 75 -5.04 -15.06 -13.41
C SER A 75 -5.74 -16.41 -13.25
N ASN A 76 -5.19 -17.51 -13.79
CA ASN A 76 -5.81 -18.84 -13.76
C ASN A 76 -5.48 -19.65 -12.50
N PHE A 77 -4.73 -19.11 -11.54
CA PHE A 77 -4.36 -19.81 -10.31
C PHE A 77 -5.30 -19.47 -9.14
N THR A 78 -5.69 -20.46 -8.33
CA THR A 78 -6.59 -20.24 -7.19
C THR A 78 -5.98 -19.37 -6.08
N GLY A 79 -4.64 -19.22 -6.05
CA GLY A 79 -3.91 -18.36 -5.10
C GLY A 79 -3.54 -16.97 -5.62
N THR A 80 -3.92 -16.62 -6.85
CA THR A 80 -3.35 -15.44 -7.52
C THR A 80 -3.72 -14.12 -6.86
N ASN A 81 -4.94 -14.01 -6.33
CA ASN A 81 -5.44 -12.78 -5.71
C ASN A 81 -4.65 -12.43 -4.45
N LEU A 82 -4.27 -13.43 -3.65
CA LEU A 82 -3.43 -13.23 -2.46
C LEU A 82 -2.03 -12.76 -2.84
N ILE A 83 -1.42 -13.40 -3.83
CA ILE A 83 -0.08 -13.03 -4.30
C ILE A 83 -0.08 -11.61 -4.86
N LEU A 84 -1.06 -11.28 -5.70
CA LEU A 84 -1.23 -9.94 -6.26
C LEU A 84 -1.43 -8.89 -5.17
N LEU A 85 -2.24 -9.21 -4.15
CA LEU A 85 -2.47 -8.35 -3.00
C LEU A 85 -1.17 -8.09 -2.23
N PHE A 86 -0.37 -9.11 -1.95
CA PHE A 86 0.92 -8.93 -1.28
C PHE A 86 1.87 -8.05 -2.09
N ILE A 87 2.01 -8.30 -3.39
CA ILE A 87 2.88 -7.50 -4.27
C ILE A 87 2.42 -6.04 -4.28
N CYS A 88 1.13 -5.79 -4.52
CA CYS A 88 0.61 -4.44 -4.61
C CYS A 88 0.68 -3.70 -3.28
N TYR A 89 0.46 -4.40 -2.17
CA TYR A 89 0.63 -3.86 -0.83
C TYR A 89 2.07 -3.44 -0.55
N SER A 90 3.05 -4.29 -0.91
CA SER A 90 4.47 -3.95 -0.78
C SER A 90 4.84 -2.74 -1.63
N VAL A 91 4.36 -2.66 -2.87
CA VAL A 91 4.60 -1.53 -3.76
C VAL A 91 3.98 -0.24 -3.21
N ALA A 92 2.72 -0.27 -2.75
CA ALA A 92 2.09 0.88 -2.10
C ALA A 92 2.85 1.31 -0.85
N THR A 93 3.36 0.36 -0.05
CA THR A 93 4.15 0.66 1.15
C THR A 93 5.44 1.40 0.82
N VAL A 94 6.17 0.94 -0.20
CA VAL A 94 7.40 1.60 -0.66
C VAL A 94 7.08 2.99 -1.22
N ALA A 95 6.02 3.10 -2.03
CA ALA A 95 5.58 4.37 -2.59
C ALA A 95 5.14 5.37 -1.51
N PHE A 96 4.40 4.91 -0.49
CA PHE A 96 4.02 5.71 0.68
C PHE A 96 5.26 6.25 1.39
N TYR A 97 6.24 5.38 1.67
CA TYR A 97 7.48 5.78 2.32
C TYR A 97 8.23 6.83 1.50
N PHE A 98 8.40 6.59 0.20
CA PHE A 98 9.12 7.50 -0.68
C PHE A 98 8.40 8.85 -0.80
N GLN A 99 7.07 8.84 -0.95
CA GLN A 99 6.27 10.06 -1.08
C GLN A 99 6.25 10.85 0.22
N TRP A 100 5.75 10.26 1.31
CA TRP A 100 5.42 10.98 2.53
C TRP A 100 6.62 11.14 3.46
N ILE A 101 7.51 10.16 3.57
CA ILE A 101 8.62 10.23 4.53
C ILE A 101 9.88 10.85 3.89
N TYR A 102 10.09 10.65 2.59
CA TYR A 102 11.27 11.16 1.91
C TYR A 102 11.02 12.45 1.11
N LEU A 103 10.12 12.44 0.13
CA LEU A 103 9.91 13.56 -0.80
C LEU A 103 9.17 14.73 -0.16
N PHE A 104 8.00 14.49 0.43
CA PHE A 104 7.14 15.53 1.01
C PHE A 104 7.88 16.48 1.97
N PRO A 105 8.64 15.98 2.97
CA PRO A 105 9.38 16.87 3.86
C PRO A 105 10.51 17.64 3.15
N LYS A 106 11.06 17.12 2.06
CA LYS A 106 12.08 17.80 1.26
C LYS A 106 11.51 18.98 0.49
N PHE A 107 10.21 18.96 0.13
CA PHE A 107 9.56 20.09 -0.53
C PHE A 107 9.02 21.12 0.47
N PHE A 108 8.39 20.67 1.56
CA PHE A 108 7.77 21.57 2.54
C PHE A 108 8.79 22.24 3.47
N PHE A 109 9.71 21.48 4.08
CA PHE A 109 10.64 22.05 5.07
C PHE A 109 11.90 22.67 4.45
N LYS A 110 12.16 22.46 3.15
CA LYS A 110 13.27 23.13 2.45
C LYS A 110 12.90 24.56 2.01
N LYS A 111 11.60 24.84 1.80
CA LYS A 111 11.10 26.19 1.48
C LYS A 111 11.22 27.17 2.65
N ASN A 112 11.16 26.69 3.90
CA ASN A 112 11.26 27.54 5.11
C ASN A 112 12.69 27.98 5.48
N LYS A 113 13.67 27.80 4.57
CA LYS A 113 15.08 28.20 4.78
C LYS A 113 15.59 29.23 3.75
N GLN A 114 14.69 29.77 2.92
CA GLN A 114 14.94 30.91 2.06
C GLN A 114 14.15 32.10 2.60
#